data_AF-A0A1T4P1B0-F1
#
_entry.id   AF-A0A1T4P1B0-F1
#
_cell.length_a   1.000
_cell.length_b   1.000
_cell.length_c   1.000
_cell.angle_alpha   90.00
_cell.angle_beta   90.00
_cell.angle_gamma   90.00
#
_symmetry.space_group_name_H-M   'P 1'
#
loop_
_entity.id
_entity.type
_entity.pdbx_description
1 polymer ?
#
loop_
_entity_poly.entity_id
_entity_poly.type
_entity_poly.pdbx_seq_one_letter_code
_entity_poly.pdbx_strand_id
1 'polypeptide(L)'
;MGTNYYFIIKNSQFAHEHFATKSNYSNYYYDGEYEIGENPDLHFSVHLNKCSCGWRPLFQIHREWDTFKKLEEFYQKYKKYLRIQDEYGDKYTWNQYKKIVTTHGVDDHPTPLKWTYDITDYDREHTSDPQPRLHLIDCNPDEAEIFEPFNHLEYAETEIKAAKKFGVWNQWREHNDFYSHNDPDYCIDWAKGEFS
;
A
#
# COMPACT_ATOMS: atom_id res chain seq x y z
N MET A 1 3.74 -0.70 13.45
CA MET A 1 3.11 -1.95 12.95
C MET A 1 2.12 -1.56 11.87
N GLY A 2 2.04 -2.34 10.79
CA GLY A 2 1.03 -2.16 9.75
C GLY A 2 0.08 -3.34 9.72
N THR A 3 -1.08 -3.18 9.09
CA THR A 3 -2.07 -4.24 8.91
C THR A 3 -2.46 -4.35 7.45
N ASN A 4 -2.29 -5.54 6.86
CA ASN A 4 -2.76 -5.87 5.52
C ASN A 4 -4.21 -6.38 5.56
N TYR A 5 -4.99 -6.01 4.54
CA TYR A 5 -6.36 -6.45 4.34
C TYR A 5 -6.51 -7.16 2.99
N TYR A 6 -7.39 -8.14 2.95
CA TYR A 6 -7.58 -9.03 1.81
C TYR A 6 -9.06 -9.30 1.54
N PHE A 7 -9.39 -9.53 0.27
CA PHE A 7 -10.53 -10.37 -0.07
C PHE A 7 -10.12 -11.84 -0.05
N ILE A 8 -10.89 -12.62 0.69
CA ILE A 8 -10.78 -14.06 0.76
C ILE A 8 -11.89 -14.68 -0.07
N ILE A 9 -11.49 -15.50 -1.04
CA ILE A 9 -12.35 -16.11 -2.04
C ILE A 9 -12.19 -17.63 -1.95
N LYS A 10 -13.29 -18.34 -1.69
CA LYS A 10 -13.31 -19.81 -1.68
C LYS A 10 -13.68 -20.44 -3.02
N ASN A 11 -14.29 -19.67 -3.92
CA ASN A 11 -14.72 -20.15 -5.22
C ASN A 11 -13.60 -19.95 -6.26
N SER A 12 -12.96 -21.05 -6.67
CA SER A 12 -11.83 -21.01 -7.62
C SER A 12 -12.21 -20.48 -8.99
N GLN A 13 -13.40 -20.83 -9.51
CA GLN A 13 -13.87 -20.31 -10.79
C GLN A 13 -14.00 -18.79 -10.74
N PHE A 14 -14.60 -18.26 -9.67
CA PHE A 14 -14.73 -16.81 -9.46
C PHE A 14 -13.37 -16.12 -9.35
N ALA A 15 -12.45 -16.70 -8.57
CA ALA A 15 -11.10 -16.15 -8.43
C ALA A 15 -10.38 -16.08 -9.79
N HIS A 16 -10.42 -17.16 -10.56
CA HIS A 16 -9.77 -17.21 -11.86
C HIS A 16 -10.43 -16.31 -12.92
N GLU A 17 -11.75 -16.16 -12.89
CA GLU A 17 -12.49 -15.31 -13.82
C GLU A 17 -12.15 -13.82 -13.66
N HIS A 18 -11.96 -13.37 -12.41
CA HIS A 18 -11.77 -11.96 -12.07
C HIS A 18 -10.33 -11.54 -11.79
N PHE A 19 -9.47 -12.49 -11.39
CA PHE A 19 -8.13 -12.16 -10.89
C PHE A 19 -7.03 -12.98 -11.55
N ALA A 20 -7.31 -13.69 -12.63
CA ALA A 20 -6.26 -14.34 -13.42
C ALA A 20 -6.53 -14.21 -14.91
N THR A 21 -5.49 -14.43 -15.71
CA THR A 21 -5.59 -14.46 -17.16
C THR A 21 -5.75 -15.90 -17.63
N LYS A 22 -6.81 -16.19 -18.38
CA LYS A 22 -7.03 -17.52 -18.98
C LYS A 22 -6.17 -17.68 -20.23
N SER A 23 -5.43 -18.79 -20.30
CA SER A 23 -4.69 -19.15 -21.51
C SER A 23 -5.62 -19.45 -22.69
N ASN A 24 -5.28 -18.92 -23.87
CA ASN A 24 -5.96 -19.24 -25.12
C ASN A 24 -5.53 -20.60 -25.70
N TYR A 25 -4.43 -21.19 -25.18
CA TYR A 25 -3.81 -22.41 -25.72
C TYR A 25 -3.95 -23.62 -24.79
N SER A 26 -4.39 -23.40 -23.55
CA SER A 26 -4.48 -24.45 -22.53
C SER A 26 -5.58 -24.14 -21.52
N ASN A 27 -5.97 -25.12 -20.73
CA ASN A 27 -6.96 -24.95 -19.65
C ASN A 27 -6.35 -24.35 -18.37
N TYR A 28 -5.20 -23.67 -18.46
CA TYR A 28 -4.49 -23.09 -17.33
C TYR A 28 -4.75 -21.58 -17.21
N TYR A 29 -4.67 -21.09 -15.98
CA TYR A 29 -4.67 -19.67 -15.65
C TYR A 29 -3.24 -19.24 -15.29
N TYR A 30 -2.87 -18.02 -15.68
CA TYR A 30 -1.59 -17.39 -15.37
C TYR A 30 -1.83 -15.95 -14.92
N ASP A 31 -0.78 -15.28 -14.42
CA ASP A 31 -0.85 -13.86 -14.02
C ASP A 31 -2.00 -13.62 -13.00
N GLY A 32 -1.97 -14.38 -11.92
CA GLY A 32 -2.95 -14.30 -10.84
C GLY A 32 -2.63 -13.15 -9.89
N GLU A 33 -3.60 -12.28 -9.63
CA GLU A 33 -3.53 -11.19 -8.65
C GLU A 33 -3.95 -11.66 -7.24
N TYR A 34 -3.66 -12.92 -6.92
CA TYR A 34 -3.98 -13.54 -5.64
C TYR A 34 -2.86 -14.45 -5.15
N GLU A 35 -2.83 -14.66 -3.85
CA GLU A 35 -2.07 -15.73 -3.21
C GLU A 35 -2.99 -16.91 -2.87
N ILE A 36 -2.44 -18.12 -2.88
CA ILE A 36 -3.17 -19.32 -2.47
C ILE A 36 -2.85 -19.59 -1.01
N GLY A 37 -3.85 -19.47 -0.14
CA GLY A 37 -3.74 -19.77 1.29
C GLY A 37 -4.38 -21.12 1.62
N GLU A 38 -3.84 -21.83 2.61
CA GLU A 38 -4.33 -23.16 3.01
C GLU A 38 -4.91 -23.23 4.43
N ASN A 39 -4.79 -22.16 5.23
CA ASN A 39 -5.21 -22.17 6.64
C ASN A 39 -6.42 -21.25 6.88
N PRO A 40 -7.56 -21.73 7.42
CA PRO A 40 -7.89 -23.12 7.79
C PRO A 40 -8.41 -24.00 6.63
N ASP A 41 -8.67 -23.42 5.45
CA ASP A 41 -9.07 -24.13 4.22
C ASP A 41 -8.36 -23.52 3.02
N LEU A 42 -8.29 -24.23 1.88
CA LEU A 42 -7.84 -23.69 0.61
C LEU A 42 -8.68 -22.47 0.19
N HIS A 43 -8.03 -21.34 -0.05
CA HIS A 43 -8.65 -20.09 -0.49
C HIS A 43 -7.68 -19.27 -1.35
N PHE A 44 -8.25 -18.27 -2.03
CA PHE A 44 -7.52 -17.26 -2.77
C PHE A 44 -7.60 -15.95 -1.99
N SER A 45 -6.44 -15.34 -1.73
CA SER A 45 -6.28 -14.07 -1.03
C SER A 45 -5.87 -13.00 -2.03
N VAL A 46 -6.79 -12.08 -2.31
CA VAL A 46 -6.52 -10.88 -3.11
C VAL A 46 -6.23 -9.76 -2.13
N HIS A 47 -5.02 -9.21 -2.14
CA HIS A 47 -4.66 -8.06 -1.29
C HIS A 47 -5.53 -6.86 -1.64
N LEU A 48 -5.90 -6.06 -0.64
CA LEU A 48 -6.68 -4.83 -0.85
C LEU A 48 -5.83 -3.61 -0.58
N ASN A 49 -5.31 -3.53 0.65
CA ASN A 49 -4.52 -2.42 1.11
C ASN A 49 -3.69 -2.80 2.34
N LYS A 50 -2.70 -1.96 2.65
CA LYS A 50 -1.95 -1.95 3.90
C LYS A 50 -2.21 -0.64 4.65
N CYS A 51 -2.63 -0.74 5.89
CA CYS A 51 -2.65 0.39 6.82
C CYS A 51 -1.35 0.39 7.61
N SER A 52 -0.33 1.11 7.12
CA SER A 52 0.95 1.27 7.82
C SER A 52 0.93 2.49 8.74
N CYS A 53 1.61 2.38 9.88
CA CYS A 53 1.82 3.53 10.78
C CYS A 53 2.55 4.64 10.02
N GLY A 54 2.04 5.86 10.14
CA GLY A 54 2.56 7.04 9.47
C GLY A 54 2.25 7.18 7.99
N TRP A 55 1.52 6.23 7.41
CA TRP A 55 1.07 6.34 6.03
C TRP A 55 -0.45 6.43 5.98
N ARG A 56 -0.96 7.16 5.00
CA ARG A 56 -2.34 6.96 4.53
C ARG A 56 -2.49 5.51 4.05
N PRO A 57 -3.72 4.96 4.02
CA PRO A 57 -3.92 3.56 3.61
C PRO A 57 -3.41 3.38 2.19
N LEU A 58 -2.57 2.37 1.98
CA LEU A 58 -1.90 2.09 0.72
C LEU A 58 -2.62 0.95 0.01
N PHE A 59 -3.38 1.25 -1.04
CA PHE A 59 -4.12 0.24 -1.78
C PHE A 59 -3.28 -0.47 -2.84
N GLN A 60 -3.72 -1.67 -3.24
CA GLN A 60 -3.23 -2.36 -4.42
C GLN A 60 -4.24 -2.21 -5.58
N ILE A 61 -3.73 -1.88 -6.76
CA ILE A 61 -4.53 -1.90 -7.99
C ILE A 61 -4.73 -3.32 -8.47
N HIS A 62 -5.97 -3.61 -8.88
CA HIS A 62 -6.36 -4.85 -9.52
C HIS A 62 -6.98 -4.58 -10.88
N ARG A 63 -7.00 -5.58 -11.76
CA ARG A 63 -7.67 -5.45 -13.07
C ARG A 63 -9.15 -5.08 -12.96
N GLU A 64 -9.80 -5.48 -11.87
CA GLU A 64 -11.21 -5.20 -11.58
C GLU A 64 -11.44 -3.82 -10.95
N TRP A 65 -10.42 -3.22 -10.33
CA TRP A 65 -10.53 -1.91 -9.69
C TRP A 65 -9.22 -1.13 -9.64
N ASP A 66 -9.33 0.15 -9.99
CA ASP A 66 -8.26 1.15 -9.95
C ASP A 66 -8.65 2.37 -9.09
N THR A 67 -9.80 2.30 -8.41
CA THR A 67 -10.34 3.34 -7.52
C THR A 67 -11.15 2.68 -6.42
N PHE A 68 -11.33 3.36 -5.29
CA PHE A 68 -12.08 2.80 -4.16
C PHE A 68 -13.57 2.72 -4.45
N LYS A 69 -14.09 3.63 -5.27
CA LYS A 69 -15.46 3.52 -5.78
C LYS A 69 -15.67 2.24 -6.58
N LYS A 70 -14.78 1.90 -7.52
CA LYS A 70 -14.88 0.64 -8.27
C LYS A 70 -14.73 -0.58 -7.36
N LEU A 71 -13.84 -0.52 -6.36
CA LEU A 71 -13.72 -1.56 -5.33
C LEU A 71 -15.04 -1.74 -4.55
N GLU A 72 -15.70 -0.65 -4.17
CA GLU A 72 -17.01 -0.67 -3.50
C GLU A 72 -18.08 -1.31 -4.39
N GLU A 73 -18.20 -0.87 -5.64
CA GLU A 73 -19.13 -1.41 -6.62
C GLU A 73 -18.90 -2.91 -6.86
N PHE A 74 -17.64 -3.33 -6.99
CA PHE A 74 -17.24 -4.73 -7.13
C PHE A 74 -17.68 -5.55 -5.91
N TYR A 75 -17.39 -5.08 -4.70
CA TYR A 75 -17.81 -5.75 -3.48
C TYR A 75 -19.33 -5.90 -3.42
N GLN A 76 -20.10 -4.85 -3.69
CA GLN A 76 -21.57 -4.91 -3.60
C GLN A 76 -22.16 -5.92 -4.60
N LYS A 77 -21.60 -5.98 -5.82
CA LYS A 77 -22.03 -6.91 -6.86
C LYS A 77 -21.73 -8.37 -6.50
N TYR A 78 -20.58 -8.63 -5.89
CA TYR A 78 -20.06 -9.99 -5.68
C TYR A 78 -19.95 -10.41 -4.21
N LYS A 79 -20.59 -9.68 -3.28
CA LYS A 79 -20.51 -9.91 -1.82
C LYS A 79 -20.69 -11.35 -1.34
N LYS A 80 -21.42 -12.18 -2.10
CA LYS A 80 -21.65 -13.59 -1.76
C LYS A 80 -20.40 -14.47 -1.94
N TYR A 81 -19.42 -14.02 -2.71
CA TYR A 81 -18.16 -14.73 -3.00
C TYR A 81 -16.97 -14.15 -2.23
N LEU A 82 -17.13 -12.97 -1.64
CA LEU A 82 -16.05 -12.18 -1.06
C LEU A 82 -16.20 -12.13 0.47
N ARG A 83 -15.09 -12.33 1.17
CA ARG A 83 -14.96 -12.03 2.61
C ARG A 83 -13.80 -11.09 2.82
N ILE A 84 -13.99 -10.02 3.59
CA ILE A 84 -12.87 -9.14 3.98
C ILE A 84 -12.24 -9.70 5.24
N GLN A 85 -10.92 -9.84 5.22
CA GLN A 85 -10.14 -10.33 6.35
C GLN A 85 -8.82 -9.54 6.45
N ASP A 86 -8.30 -9.32 7.66
CA ASP A 86 -6.92 -8.86 7.83
C ASP A 86 -5.92 -10.01 7.90
N GLU A 87 -4.63 -9.69 7.94
CA GLU A 87 -3.54 -10.68 8.02
C GLU A 87 -3.57 -11.55 9.28
N TYR A 88 -4.23 -11.09 10.35
CA TYR A 88 -4.37 -11.83 11.61
C TYR A 88 -5.59 -12.73 11.64
N GLY A 89 -6.50 -12.52 10.70
CA GLY A 89 -7.62 -13.37 10.44
C GLY A 89 -8.97 -12.80 10.89
N ASP A 90 -9.02 -11.56 11.37
CA ASP A 90 -10.26 -10.91 11.77
C ASP A 90 -11.11 -10.53 10.57
N LYS A 91 -12.42 -10.65 10.71
CA LYS A 91 -13.38 -10.54 9.61
C LYS A 91 -14.15 -9.23 9.70
N TYR A 92 -14.32 -8.59 8.55
CA TYR A 92 -14.96 -7.28 8.47
C TYR A 92 -16.15 -7.29 7.51
N THR A 93 -17.20 -6.57 7.89
CA THR A 93 -18.21 -6.11 6.93
C THR A 93 -17.62 -4.97 6.10
N TRP A 94 -18.19 -4.73 4.92
CA TRP A 94 -17.79 -3.58 4.08
C TRP A 94 -17.82 -2.25 4.82
N ASN A 95 -18.85 -1.99 5.63
CA ASN A 95 -18.96 -0.73 6.37
C ASN A 95 -17.86 -0.59 7.44
N GLN A 96 -17.47 -1.69 8.09
CA GLN A 96 -16.35 -1.68 9.03
C GLN A 96 -15.03 -1.42 8.32
N TYR A 97 -14.78 -2.15 7.23
CA TYR A 97 -13.59 -1.97 6.40
C TYR A 97 -13.49 -0.55 5.83
N LYS A 98 -14.56 -0.05 5.22
CA LYS A 98 -14.65 1.33 4.70
C LYS A 98 -14.37 2.35 5.79
N LYS A 99 -14.92 2.16 6.99
CA LYS A 99 -14.62 3.05 8.12
C LYS A 99 -13.13 3.01 8.46
N ILE A 100 -12.53 1.82 8.59
CA ILE A 100 -11.10 1.67 8.90
C ILE A 100 -10.25 2.47 7.90
N VAL A 101 -10.40 2.21 6.60
CA VAL A 101 -9.56 2.85 5.57
C VAL A 101 -9.83 4.34 5.42
N THR A 102 -11.06 4.81 5.65
CA THR A 102 -11.38 6.25 5.54
C THR A 102 -10.98 7.04 6.79
N THR A 103 -10.74 6.38 7.93
CA THR A 103 -10.26 7.04 9.16
C THR A 103 -8.77 6.82 9.42
N HIS A 104 -8.17 5.79 8.83
CA HIS A 104 -6.74 5.52 8.98
C HIS A 104 -5.95 6.60 8.25
N GLY A 105 -4.94 7.15 8.90
CA GLY A 105 -4.16 8.23 8.30
C GLY A 105 -4.97 9.50 8.02
N VAL A 106 -6.10 9.69 8.72
CA VAL A 106 -6.77 10.99 8.83
C VAL A 106 -6.51 11.49 10.24
N ASP A 107 -5.55 12.41 10.36
CA ASP A 107 -5.22 13.06 11.62
C ASP A 107 -5.61 14.54 11.56
N ASP A 108 -6.33 15.00 12.58
CA ASP A 108 -6.64 16.43 12.77
C ASP A 108 -5.39 17.22 13.23
N HIS A 109 -4.33 16.51 13.60
CA HIS A 109 -3.05 17.05 14.08
C HIS A 109 -1.86 16.41 13.33
N PRO A 110 -1.70 16.69 12.04
CA PRO A 110 -0.60 16.13 11.27
C PRO A 110 0.76 16.48 11.87
N THR A 111 1.66 15.50 11.98
CA THR A 111 2.99 15.70 12.57
C THR A 111 3.90 16.39 11.54
N PRO A 112 4.43 17.58 11.84
CA PRO A 112 5.38 18.27 10.97
C PRO A 112 6.76 17.59 11.00
N LEU A 113 7.24 17.21 9.83
CA LEU A 113 8.51 16.51 9.67
C LEU A 113 9.41 17.23 8.66
N LYS A 114 10.71 17.14 8.87
CA LYS A 114 11.72 17.63 7.92
C LYS A 114 12.73 16.55 7.58
N TRP A 115 13.29 16.65 6.39
CA TRP A 115 14.32 15.76 5.92
C TRP A 115 15.67 16.11 6.55
N THR A 116 16.34 15.09 7.05
CA THR A 116 17.74 15.11 7.45
C THR A 116 18.48 13.96 6.76
N TYR A 117 19.79 13.90 6.94
CA TYR A 117 20.58 12.78 6.49
C TYR A 117 21.60 12.39 7.54
N ASP A 118 21.81 11.10 7.71
CA ASP A 118 22.88 10.56 8.55
C ASP A 118 23.30 9.19 8.01
N ILE A 119 24.46 8.73 8.47
CA ILE A 119 24.86 7.34 8.34
C ILE A 119 24.33 6.60 9.57
N THR A 120 23.43 5.65 9.35
CA THR A 120 22.85 4.85 10.42
C THR A 120 23.92 4.08 11.19
N ASP A 121 23.74 3.90 12.50
CA ASP A 121 24.67 3.09 13.32
C ASP A 121 24.83 1.67 12.74
N TYR A 122 23.74 1.10 12.22
CA TYR A 122 23.76 -0.17 11.51
C TYR A 122 24.72 -0.15 10.31
N ASP A 123 24.62 0.86 9.43
CA ASP A 123 25.50 0.98 8.27
C ASP A 123 26.97 1.15 8.71
N ARG A 124 27.23 1.95 9.76
CA ARG A 124 28.58 2.15 10.32
C ARG A 124 29.21 0.84 10.81
N GLU A 125 28.41 -0.04 11.39
CA GLU A 125 28.89 -1.30 11.98
C GLU A 125 28.98 -2.45 10.97
N HIS A 126 28.12 -2.47 9.93
CA HIS A 126 27.94 -3.63 9.06
C HIS A 126 28.33 -3.41 7.59
N THR A 127 28.71 -2.19 7.19
CA THR A 127 29.03 -1.87 5.79
C THR A 127 30.45 -1.35 5.65
N SER A 128 31.19 -1.90 4.69
CA SER A 128 32.59 -1.51 4.42
C SER A 128 32.73 -0.07 3.87
N ASP A 129 31.66 0.47 3.28
CA ASP A 129 31.57 1.85 2.77
C ASP A 129 30.18 2.42 3.08
N PRO A 130 29.97 2.94 4.31
CA PRO A 130 28.65 3.36 4.74
C PRO A 130 28.28 4.70 4.10
N GLN A 131 27.18 4.72 3.37
CA GLN A 131 26.67 5.89 2.67
C GLN A 131 25.58 6.59 3.50
N PRO A 132 25.53 7.93 3.53
CA PRO A 132 24.45 8.65 4.20
C PRO A 132 23.11 8.32 3.56
N ARG A 133 22.05 8.27 4.37
CA ARG A 133 20.67 8.06 3.91
C ARG A 133 19.77 9.18 4.42
N LEU A 134 18.70 9.43 3.68
CA LEU A 134 17.67 10.38 4.09
C LEU A 134 16.81 9.78 5.19
N HIS A 135 16.47 10.60 6.19
CA HIS A 135 15.56 10.25 7.27
C HIS A 135 14.67 11.45 7.60
N LEU A 136 13.47 11.18 8.11
CA LEU A 136 12.56 12.20 8.63
C LEU A 136 12.72 12.34 10.13
N ILE A 137 12.65 13.59 10.62
CA ILE A 137 12.65 13.91 12.04
C ILE A 137 11.56 14.94 12.35
N ASP A 138 11.05 14.88 13.58
CA ASP A 138 10.11 15.87 14.11
C ASP A 138 10.69 17.29 14.02
N CYS A 139 9.85 18.25 13.66
CA CYS A 139 10.24 19.64 13.57
C CYS A 139 9.11 20.58 13.99
N ASN A 140 9.35 21.89 13.94
CA ASN A 140 8.29 22.87 14.09
C ASN A 140 7.49 22.97 12.78
N PRO A 141 6.19 23.29 12.81
CA PRO A 141 5.38 23.47 11.60
C PRO A 141 5.97 24.43 10.56
N ASP A 142 6.68 25.47 11.00
CA ASP A 142 7.32 26.47 10.12
C ASP A 142 8.52 25.91 9.34
N GLU A 143 9.09 24.78 9.78
CA GLU A 143 10.21 24.09 9.15
C GLU A 143 9.79 22.84 8.38
N ALA A 144 8.49 22.50 8.42
CA ALA A 144 7.98 21.25 7.89
C ALA A 144 8.18 21.16 6.37
N GLU A 145 8.76 20.06 5.93
CA GLU A 145 8.90 19.69 4.52
C GLU A 145 7.84 18.67 4.09
N ILE A 146 7.29 17.93 5.05
CA ILE A 146 6.20 16.96 4.86
C ILE A 146 5.43 16.78 6.17
N PHE A 147 4.19 16.27 6.08
CA PHE A 147 3.34 15.96 7.21
C PHE A 147 2.97 14.48 7.27
N GLU A 148 3.10 13.87 8.45
CA GLU A 148 2.53 12.55 8.75
C GLU A 148 1.05 12.72 9.14
N PRO A 149 0.13 11.87 8.68
CA PRO A 149 0.33 10.66 7.85
C PRO A 149 0.62 10.96 6.38
N PHE A 150 1.64 10.28 5.86
CA PHE A 150 2.20 10.52 4.53
C PHE A 150 1.26 10.13 3.41
N ASN A 151 1.22 10.99 2.39
CA ASN A 151 0.78 10.66 1.05
C ASN A 151 2.00 10.27 0.20
N HIS A 152 1.91 9.18 -0.57
CA HIS A 152 3.05 8.63 -1.31
C HIS A 152 3.57 9.56 -2.41
N LEU A 153 2.71 10.38 -3.03
CA LEU A 153 3.13 11.40 -3.99
C LEU A 153 3.93 12.50 -3.30
N GLU A 154 3.40 13.03 -2.20
CA GLU A 154 4.07 14.08 -1.42
C GLU A 154 5.40 13.59 -0.84
N TYR A 155 5.42 12.36 -0.31
CA TYR A 155 6.63 11.72 0.20
C TYR A 155 7.69 11.59 -0.89
N ALA A 156 7.34 11.01 -2.05
CA ALA A 156 8.29 10.84 -3.15
C ALA A 156 8.82 12.19 -3.67
N GLU A 157 7.96 13.19 -3.81
CA GLU A 157 8.37 14.52 -4.25
C GLU A 157 9.32 15.21 -3.26
N THR A 158 9.03 15.14 -1.96
CA THR A 158 9.84 15.79 -0.93
C THR A 158 11.16 15.05 -0.71
N GLU A 159 11.17 13.72 -0.79
CA GLU A 159 12.39 12.91 -0.76
C GLU A 159 13.31 13.27 -1.94
N ILE A 160 12.76 13.39 -3.15
CA ILE A 160 13.53 13.80 -4.34
C ILE A 160 14.16 15.19 -4.15
N LYS A 161 13.43 16.13 -3.52
CA LYS A 161 13.94 17.48 -3.21
C LYS A 161 15.03 17.41 -2.15
N ALA A 162 14.85 16.63 -1.10
CA ALA A 162 15.83 16.44 -0.02
C ALA A 162 17.12 15.78 -0.52
N ALA A 163 17.02 14.73 -1.36
CA ALA A 163 18.18 14.07 -1.96
C ALA A 163 19.04 15.06 -2.75
N LYS A 164 18.39 15.91 -3.56
CA LYS A 164 19.06 16.99 -4.31
C LYS A 164 19.69 18.03 -3.38
N LYS A 165 18.97 18.45 -2.33
CA LYS A 165 19.41 19.44 -1.34
C LYS A 165 20.65 18.99 -0.57
N PHE A 166 20.71 17.74 -0.17
CA PHE A 166 21.79 17.19 0.66
C PHE A 166 22.92 16.52 -0.14
N GLY A 167 22.75 16.34 -1.45
CA GLY A 167 23.72 15.63 -2.28
C GLY A 167 23.87 14.15 -1.93
N VAL A 168 22.85 13.56 -1.32
CA VAL A 168 22.81 12.15 -0.91
C VAL A 168 22.31 11.31 -2.07
N TRP A 169 22.98 10.18 -2.34
CA TRP A 169 22.54 9.25 -3.37
C TRP A 169 21.19 8.65 -2.98
N ASN A 170 20.16 8.93 -3.78
CA ASN A 170 18.87 8.27 -3.64
C ASN A 170 18.96 6.93 -4.40
N GLN A 171 19.00 5.82 -3.66
CA GLN A 171 19.08 4.47 -4.24
C GLN A 171 17.84 4.11 -5.08
N TRP A 172 16.73 4.80 -4.88
CA TRP A 172 15.42 4.45 -5.45
C TRP A 172 15.18 4.99 -6.86
N ARG A 173 16.20 5.57 -7.52
CA ARG A 173 16.02 6.37 -8.73
C ARG A 173 15.99 5.66 -10.07
N GLU A 174 15.82 4.34 -10.10
CA GLU A 174 15.56 3.61 -11.36
C GLU A 174 14.17 2.97 -11.44
N HIS A 175 13.33 3.06 -10.40
CA HIS A 175 11.92 2.69 -10.50
C HIS A 175 11.05 3.92 -10.77
N ASN A 176 10.97 4.26 -12.06
CA ASN A 176 10.05 5.25 -12.64
C ASN A 176 8.55 4.89 -12.49
N ASP A 177 8.19 4.05 -11.53
CA ASP A 177 6.90 3.36 -11.45
C ASP A 177 6.31 3.38 -10.03
N PHE A 178 6.45 4.48 -9.29
CA PHE A 178 5.52 4.75 -8.18
C PHE A 178 4.16 5.11 -8.78
N TYR A 179 3.39 4.10 -9.19
CA TYR A 179 2.05 4.33 -9.69
C TYR A 179 1.11 4.63 -8.52
N SER A 180 1.14 5.87 -8.04
CA SER A 180 0.24 6.40 -7.02
C SER A 180 -0.87 7.23 -7.66
N HIS A 181 -2.11 6.98 -7.27
CA HIS A 181 -3.27 7.79 -7.58
C HIS A 181 -3.90 8.26 -6.27
N ASN A 182 -4.36 9.50 -6.21
CA ASN A 182 -5.29 9.92 -5.16
C ASN A 182 -6.70 9.71 -5.70
N ASP A 183 -7.56 9.05 -4.94
CA ASP A 183 -8.98 8.98 -5.28
C ASP A 183 -9.62 10.35 -4.96
N PRO A 184 -10.18 11.09 -5.93
CA PRO A 184 -10.73 12.43 -5.65
C PRO A 184 -11.98 12.37 -4.77
N ASP A 185 -12.68 11.24 -4.75
CA ASP A 185 -13.90 11.04 -3.96
C ASP A 185 -13.58 10.59 -2.52
N TYR A 186 -12.34 10.15 -2.25
CA TYR A 186 -11.93 9.54 -0.98
C TYR A 186 -10.53 9.99 -0.55
N CYS A 187 -10.33 10.35 0.72
CA CYS A 187 -9.02 10.73 1.25
C CYS A 187 -8.12 9.51 1.51
N ILE A 188 -7.79 8.75 0.47
CA ILE A 188 -7.00 7.51 0.53
C ILE A 188 -5.92 7.50 -0.53
N ASP A 189 -4.86 6.75 -0.27
CA ASP A 189 -3.69 6.66 -1.13
C ASP A 189 -3.73 5.36 -1.96
N TRP A 190 -3.74 5.50 -3.27
CA TRP A 190 -3.93 4.39 -4.19
C TRP A 190 -2.62 4.03 -4.88
N ALA A 191 -1.83 3.16 -4.27
CA ALA A 191 -0.58 2.69 -4.85
C ALA A 191 -0.81 1.55 -5.87
N LYS A 192 0.16 1.28 -6.75
CA LYS A 192 0.38 -0.06 -7.32
C LYS A 192 1.45 -0.75 -6.49
N GLY A 193 1.24 -2.05 -6.22
CA GLY A 193 2.00 -2.91 -5.28
C GLY A 193 3.51 -3.06 -5.56
N GLU A 194 4.29 -3.95 -4.91
CA GLU A 194 4.02 -4.93 -3.83
C GLU A 194 4.47 -4.39 -2.45
N PHE A 195 3.67 -4.61 -1.41
CA PHE A 195 4.05 -4.32 -0.02
C PHE A 195 4.46 -5.61 0.70
N SER A 196 5.59 -6.19 0.28
CA SER A 196 6.29 -7.24 1.04
C SER A 196 7.15 -6.67 2.17
#